data_AF-A0A535W4T4-F1
#
_entry.id   AF-A0A535W4T4-F1
#
_cell.length_a   1.000
_cell.length_b   1.000
_cell.length_c   1.000
_cell.angle_alpha   90.00
_cell.angle_beta   90.00
_cell.angle_gamma   90.00
#
_symmetry.space_group_name_H-M   'P 1'
#
loop_
_entity.id
_entity.type
_entity.pdbx_description
1 polymer ?
#
loop_
_entity_poly.entity_id
_entity_poly.type
_entity_poly.pdbx_seq_one_letter_code
_entity_poly.pdbx_strand_id
1 'polypeptide(L)'
;MDVHVALPNGHRGVTLGQLTQITEVAEELGFNGVWPLDHILVGSDLKDRYPWVIEPMTLLGYLAARTSRIRLGTSVIVLGMRSPFVVAKQAATLDLLSNGRFTLGLGAGYSEPEFRNVGASDVWHTRGKRLDEAIRLFRHLWSGSGGPFEGQFYSYDEGYFGPLPPQGERLPILVGGGSDAALKRAATLGNVWQSTGLQPDEFAVKAERLRGYANGRRVELGARTSLIGDSD
;
A
#
# COMPACT_ATOMS: atom_id res chain seq x y z
N MET A 1 -7.58 -3.27 -19.32
CA MET A 1 -6.65 -2.42 -18.56
C MET A 1 -7.49 -1.78 -17.48
N ASP A 2 -7.08 -1.91 -16.23
CA ASP A 2 -7.81 -1.33 -15.10
C ASP A 2 -7.37 0.11 -14.89
N VAL A 3 -8.32 1.00 -14.61
CA VAL A 3 -8.08 2.42 -14.37
C VAL A 3 -8.55 2.75 -12.97
N HIS A 4 -7.71 3.45 -12.22
CA HIS A 4 -7.95 3.76 -10.82
C HIS A 4 -7.74 5.24 -10.54
N VAL A 5 -8.36 5.74 -9.46
CA VAL A 5 -8.26 7.12 -9.01
C VAL A 5 -7.28 7.22 -7.83
N ALA A 6 -6.23 8.03 -7.97
CA ALA A 6 -5.40 8.42 -6.83
C ALA A 6 -6.14 9.50 -6.03
N LEU A 7 -6.45 9.22 -4.75
CA LEU A 7 -7.20 10.19 -3.96
C LEU A 7 -6.32 11.38 -3.57
N PRO A 8 -6.85 12.62 -3.59
CA PRO A 8 -6.10 13.81 -3.22
C PRO A 8 -5.99 13.99 -1.70
N ASN A 9 -5.90 12.92 -0.90
CA ASN A 9 -5.92 12.97 0.57
C ASN A 9 -4.71 13.70 1.20
N GLY A 10 -3.70 14.04 0.39
CA GLY A 10 -2.56 14.88 0.77
C GLY A 10 -2.63 16.35 0.35
N HIS A 11 -3.73 16.79 -0.26
CA HIS A 11 -3.90 18.19 -0.69
C HIS A 11 -4.51 19.02 0.43
N ARG A 12 -3.94 20.20 0.69
CA ARG A 12 -4.46 21.12 1.70
C ARG A 12 -5.87 21.58 1.34
N GLY A 13 -6.78 21.53 2.30
CA GLY A 13 -8.17 21.96 2.12
C GLY A 13 -9.10 20.91 1.52
N VAL A 14 -8.60 19.73 1.15
CA VAL A 14 -9.49 18.61 0.79
C VAL A 14 -10.33 18.21 2.01
N THR A 15 -11.63 18.04 1.80
CA THR A 15 -12.57 17.63 2.86
C THR A 15 -12.94 16.16 2.75
N LEU A 16 -13.43 15.58 3.86
CA LEU A 16 -13.98 14.21 3.82
C LEU A 16 -15.17 14.11 2.85
N GLY A 17 -16.02 15.13 2.77
CA GLY A 17 -17.14 15.17 1.82
C GLY A 17 -16.68 15.07 0.36
N GLN A 18 -15.62 15.81 0.00
CA GLN A 18 -15.04 15.72 -1.36
C GLN A 18 -14.42 14.36 -1.63
N LEU A 19 -13.72 13.76 -0.66
CA LEU A 19 -13.15 12.42 -0.82
C LEU A 19 -14.24 11.35 -0.98
N THR A 20 -15.34 11.46 -0.24
CA THR A 20 -16.52 10.62 -0.40
C THR A 20 -17.11 10.78 -1.79
N GLN A 21 -17.37 12.01 -2.23
CA GLN A 21 -17.95 12.29 -3.54
C GLN A 21 -17.08 11.77 -4.68
N ILE A 22 -15.76 12.00 -4.64
CA ILE A 22 -14.82 11.47 -5.64
C ILE A 22 -14.90 9.93 -5.68
N THR A 23 -14.99 9.29 -4.51
CA THR A 23 -15.02 7.84 -4.41
C THR A 23 -16.33 7.23 -4.93
N GLU A 24 -17.47 7.86 -4.61
CA GLU A 24 -18.80 7.45 -5.09
C GLU A 24 -18.91 7.65 -6.61
N VAL A 25 -18.50 8.81 -7.12
CA VAL A 25 -18.48 9.08 -8.57
C VAL A 25 -17.53 8.14 -9.31
N ALA A 26 -16.37 7.82 -8.73
CA ALA A 26 -15.46 6.84 -9.33
C ALA A 26 -16.11 5.45 -9.44
N GLU A 27 -16.89 5.02 -8.44
CA GLU A 27 -17.64 3.77 -8.49
C GLU A 27 -18.76 3.80 -9.54
N GLU A 28 -19.50 4.92 -9.64
CA GLU A 28 -20.57 5.11 -10.63
C GLU A 28 -20.05 5.11 -12.06
N LEU A 29 -18.89 5.74 -12.29
CA LEU A 29 -18.23 5.78 -13.60
C LEU A 29 -17.48 4.49 -13.95
N GLY A 30 -17.44 3.51 -13.05
CA GLY A 30 -16.84 2.20 -13.32
C GLY A 30 -15.32 2.15 -13.19
N PHE A 31 -14.69 3.10 -12.47
CA PHE A 31 -13.27 2.97 -12.11
C PHE A 31 -13.05 1.75 -11.23
N ASN A 32 -11.91 1.09 -11.41
CA ASN A 32 -11.60 -0.17 -10.74
C ASN A 32 -11.22 0.02 -9.27
N GLY A 33 -10.76 1.21 -8.86
CA GLY A 33 -10.35 1.43 -7.47
C GLY A 33 -9.96 2.86 -7.12
N VAL A 34 -9.90 3.14 -5.81
CA VAL A 34 -9.40 4.41 -5.24
C VAL A 34 -8.20 4.17 -4.32
N TRP A 35 -7.22 5.08 -4.40
CA TRP A 35 -5.91 4.89 -3.78
C TRP A 35 -5.38 6.15 -3.09
N PRO A 36 -5.61 6.33 -1.78
CA PRO A 36 -4.93 7.37 -1.00
C PRO A 36 -3.45 7.05 -0.79
N LEU A 37 -2.67 8.12 -0.60
CA LEU A 37 -1.25 8.05 -0.25
C LEU A 37 -1.03 8.11 1.26
N ASP A 38 0.21 7.88 1.67
CA ASP A 38 0.62 7.82 3.07
C ASP A 38 1.74 8.80 3.42
N HIS A 39 1.55 9.55 4.50
CA HIS A 39 2.55 10.29 5.26
C HIS A 39 2.01 10.51 6.68
N ILE A 40 2.89 10.51 7.69
CA ILE A 40 2.52 10.64 9.11
C ILE A 40 2.98 11.99 9.66
N LEU A 41 4.28 12.27 9.61
CA LEU A 41 4.88 13.47 10.20
C LEU A 41 6.09 13.92 9.38
N VAL A 42 5.82 14.46 8.20
CA VAL A 42 6.85 14.86 7.24
C VAL A 42 7.79 15.93 7.80
N GLY A 43 9.04 15.90 7.35
CA GLY A 43 10.01 16.96 7.62
C GLY A 43 9.71 18.23 6.84
N SER A 44 10.42 19.31 7.19
CA SER A 44 10.31 20.61 6.51
C SER A 44 10.64 20.55 5.01
N ASP A 45 11.44 19.56 4.61
CA ASP A 45 11.81 19.26 3.22
C ASP A 45 10.63 18.82 2.35
N LEU A 46 9.58 18.27 2.98
CA LEU A 46 8.40 17.74 2.31
C LEU A 46 7.11 18.48 2.66
N LYS A 47 7.17 19.47 3.57
CA LYS A 47 5.98 20.18 4.07
C LYS A 47 5.15 20.84 2.96
N ASP A 48 5.78 21.39 1.92
CA ASP A 48 5.05 22.12 0.88
C ASP A 48 4.34 21.15 -0.08
N ARG A 49 4.92 19.95 -0.23
CA ARG A 49 4.35 18.87 -1.04
C ARG A 49 3.28 18.07 -0.29
N TYR A 50 3.46 17.89 1.01
CA TYR A 50 2.58 17.12 1.89
C TYR A 50 2.24 17.95 3.15
N PRO A 51 1.57 19.10 2.99
CA PRO A 51 1.29 20.03 4.10
C PRO A 51 0.29 19.47 5.10
N TRP A 52 -0.47 18.47 4.69
CA TRP A 52 -1.48 17.76 5.45
C TRP A 52 -1.78 16.45 4.72
N VAL A 53 -1.86 15.32 5.42
CA VAL A 53 -2.27 14.04 4.83
C VAL A 53 -3.29 13.36 5.75
N ILE A 54 -4.46 13.05 5.22
CA ILE A 54 -5.46 12.25 5.93
C ILE A 54 -4.98 10.79 5.94
N GLU A 55 -4.92 10.17 7.14
CA GLU A 55 -4.41 8.82 7.32
C GLU A 55 -5.18 7.80 6.45
N PRO A 56 -4.49 7.07 5.56
CA PRO A 56 -5.14 6.29 4.51
C PRO A 56 -5.91 5.06 5.00
N MET A 57 -5.45 4.35 6.04
CA MET A 57 -6.14 3.14 6.52
C MET A 57 -7.46 3.50 7.18
N THR A 58 -7.48 4.53 8.02
CA THR A 58 -8.70 5.04 8.65
C THR A 58 -9.66 5.64 7.62
N LEU A 59 -9.13 6.42 6.67
CA LEU A 59 -9.94 6.97 5.57
C LEU A 59 -10.62 5.86 4.75
N LEU A 60 -9.88 4.80 4.39
CA LEU A 60 -10.46 3.71 3.61
C LEU A 60 -11.50 2.91 4.40
N GLY A 61 -11.40 2.85 5.72
CA GLY A 61 -12.45 2.27 6.57
C GLY A 61 -13.75 3.06 6.48
N TYR A 62 -13.66 4.40 6.49
CA TYR A 62 -14.80 5.28 6.29
C TYR A 62 -15.39 5.14 4.87
N LEU A 63 -14.55 5.10 3.83
CA LEU A 63 -14.99 4.98 2.43
C LEU A 63 -15.55 3.59 2.09
N ALA A 64 -15.11 2.53 2.78
CA ALA A 64 -15.64 1.18 2.60
C ALA A 64 -17.14 1.11 2.90
N ALA A 65 -17.61 1.84 3.92
CA ALA A 65 -19.03 1.93 4.27
C ALA A 65 -19.86 2.75 3.26
N ARG A 66 -19.21 3.50 2.36
CA ARG A 66 -19.87 4.37 1.37
C ARG A 66 -19.98 3.73 -0.02
N THR A 67 -19.35 2.58 -0.22
CA THR A 67 -19.22 1.94 -1.54
C THR A 67 -19.48 0.45 -1.48
N SER A 68 -19.82 -0.15 -2.62
CA SER A 68 -20.22 -1.56 -2.67
C SER A 68 -19.40 -2.42 -3.64
N ARG A 69 -18.72 -1.82 -4.62
CA ARG A 69 -18.05 -2.52 -5.73
C ARG A 69 -16.61 -2.06 -5.95
N ILE A 70 -16.32 -0.77 -5.86
CA ILE A 70 -15.01 -0.21 -6.17
C ILE A 70 -13.92 -0.78 -5.25
N ARG A 71 -12.73 -1.06 -5.79
CA ARG A 71 -11.63 -1.55 -4.98
C ARG A 71 -11.02 -0.43 -4.13
N LEU A 72 -10.64 -0.77 -2.91
CA LEU A 72 -9.97 0.15 -1.99
C LEU A 72 -8.53 -0.30 -1.85
N GLY A 73 -7.56 0.59 -2.00
CA GLY A 73 -6.18 0.22 -1.73
C GLY A 73 -5.29 1.38 -1.35
N THR A 74 -4.11 1.10 -0.85
CA THR A 74 -3.15 2.14 -0.43
C THR A 74 -2.05 2.33 -1.46
N SER A 75 -1.55 3.55 -1.63
CA SER A 75 -0.50 3.87 -2.60
C SER A 75 0.59 4.78 -2.01
N VAL A 76 1.47 4.30 -1.13
CA VAL A 76 1.49 2.99 -0.45
C VAL A 76 1.79 3.24 1.02
N ILE A 77 1.37 2.33 1.91
CA ILE A 77 1.75 2.41 3.34
C ILE A 77 3.25 2.25 3.47
N VAL A 78 3.91 3.20 4.12
CA VAL A 78 5.32 3.09 4.48
C VAL A 78 5.42 2.28 5.76
N LEU A 79 5.72 1.00 5.60
CA LEU A 79 5.60 0.04 6.71
C LEU A 79 6.61 0.32 7.82
N GLY A 80 7.82 0.78 7.48
CA GLY A 80 8.88 1.01 8.46
C GLY A 80 8.56 2.07 9.52
N MET A 81 7.48 2.84 9.33
CA MET A 81 6.99 3.84 10.27
C MET A 81 5.85 3.32 11.17
N ARG A 82 5.51 2.03 11.10
CA ARG A 82 4.36 1.42 11.79
C ARG A 82 4.70 0.05 12.36
N SER A 83 3.91 -0.39 13.34
CA SER A 83 3.94 -1.78 13.76
C SER A 83 3.37 -2.68 12.66
N PRO A 84 4.09 -3.74 12.22
CA PRO A 84 3.58 -4.66 11.21
C PRO A 84 2.36 -5.42 11.70
N PHE A 85 2.29 -5.80 12.99
CA PHE A 85 1.15 -6.50 13.55
C PHE A 85 -0.13 -5.64 13.49
N VAL A 86 0.00 -4.33 13.73
CA VAL A 86 -1.11 -3.38 13.61
C VAL A 86 -1.55 -3.25 12.15
N VAL A 87 -0.61 -3.09 11.22
CA VAL A 87 -0.94 -2.99 9.78
C VAL A 87 -1.61 -4.29 9.28
N ALA A 88 -1.14 -5.45 9.72
CA ALA A 88 -1.78 -6.74 9.41
C ALA A 88 -3.23 -6.78 9.90
N LYS A 89 -3.49 -6.30 11.12
CA LYS A 89 -4.84 -6.20 11.71
C LYS A 89 -5.72 -5.23 10.94
N GLN A 90 -5.21 -4.02 10.68
CA GLN A 90 -5.94 -3.01 9.92
C GLN A 90 -6.31 -3.51 8.52
N ALA A 91 -5.38 -4.19 7.83
CA ALA A 91 -5.65 -4.76 6.51
C ALA A 91 -6.73 -5.85 6.54
N ALA A 92 -6.67 -6.76 7.52
CA ALA A 92 -7.69 -7.79 7.69
C ALA A 92 -9.08 -7.19 8.00
N THR A 93 -9.12 -6.18 8.88
CA THR A 93 -10.35 -5.47 9.22
C THR A 93 -10.90 -4.68 8.04
N LEU A 94 -10.06 -3.97 7.27
CA LEU A 94 -10.50 -3.26 6.06
C LEU A 94 -11.02 -4.22 5.00
N ASP A 95 -10.40 -5.38 4.85
CA ASP A 95 -10.88 -6.39 3.94
C ASP A 95 -12.26 -6.91 4.34
N LEU A 96 -12.48 -7.10 5.65
CA LEU A 96 -13.79 -7.43 6.20
C LEU A 96 -14.82 -6.30 5.95
N LEU A 97 -14.49 -5.06 6.30
CA LEU A 97 -15.38 -3.89 6.12
C LEU A 97 -15.74 -3.64 4.66
N SER A 98 -14.82 -3.94 3.75
CA SER A 98 -15.01 -3.78 2.30
C SER A 98 -15.58 -5.02 1.63
N ASN A 99 -15.86 -6.10 2.37
CA ASN A 99 -16.32 -7.38 1.83
C ASN A 99 -15.40 -7.95 0.73
N GLY A 100 -14.09 -8.01 1.00
CA GLY A 100 -13.12 -8.61 0.08
C GLY A 100 -12.58 -7.67 -1.00
N ARG A 101 -12.82 -6.35 -0.88
CA ARG A 101 -12.43 -5.35 -1.91
C ARG A 101 -11.16 -4.58 -1.55
N PHE A 102 -10.34 -5.07 -0.61
CA PHE A 102 -9.13 -4.35 -0.19
C PHE A 102 -7.85 -4.87 -0.86
N THR A 103 -6.97 -3.97 -1.29
CA THR A 103 -5.57 -4.24 -1.65
C THR A 103 -4.64 -3.46 -0.72
N LEU A 104 -3.75 -4.17 -0.02
CA LEU A 104 -2.74 -3.53 0.80
C LEU A 104 -1.52 -3.14 -0.04
N GLY A 105 -1.39 -1.85 -0.36
CA GLY A 105 -0.17 -1.32 -0.96
C GLY A 105 0.88 -0.99 0.11
N LEU A 106 2.10 -1.48 -0.10
CA LEU A 106 3.23 -1.35 0.81
C LEU A 106 4.45 -0.76 0.10
N GLY A 107 5.21 0.06 0.83
CA GLY A 107 6.47 0.63 0.40
C GLY A 107 7.49 0.67 1.52
N ALA A 108 8.77 0.71 1.13
CA ALA A 108 9.87 0.79 2.08
C ALA A 108 10.07 2.22 2.63
N GLY A 109 9.54 3.25 1.96
CA GLY A 109 9.72 4.66 2.31
C GLY A 109 11.04 5.26 1.81
N TYR A 110 11.02 6.58 1.59
CA TYR A 110 12.13 7.34 1.01
C TYR A 110 12.57 8.55 1.85
N SER A 111 11.81 8.98 2.86
CA SER A 111 12.15 10.14 3.69
C SER A 111 12.78 9.70 5.01
N GLU A 112 14.11 9.77 5.11
CA GLU A 112 14.80 9.56 6.39
C GLU A 112 14.38 10.57 7.48
N PRO A 113 14.17 11.87 7.18
CA PRO A 113 13.64 12.81 8.16
C PRO A 113 12.29 12.38 8.76
N GLU A 114 11.37 11.87 7.93
CA GLU A 114 10.06 11.41 8.43
C GLU A 114 10.19 10.20 9.35
N PHE A 115 11.06 9.22 9.01
CA PHE A 115 11.37 8.10 9.90
C PHE A 115 11.89 8.58 11.26
N ARG A 116 12.71 9.63 11.30
CA ARG A 116 13.19 10.22 12.56
C ARG A 116 12.06 10.87 13.35
N ASN A 117 11.19 11.63 12.68
CA ASN A 117 10.09 12.35 13.34
C ASN A 117 9.09 11.40 14.02
N VAL A 118 8.89 10.20 13.48
CA VAL A 118 8.00 9.18 14.04
C VAL A 118 8.72 8.19 14.98
N GLY A 119 9.98 8.45 15.32
CA GLY A 119 10.75 7.60 16.24
C GLY A 119 11.22 6.26 15.66
N ALA A 120 11.35 6.16 14.33
CA ALA A 120 11.75 4.95 13.59
C ALA A 120 13.15 5.06 12.95
N SER A 121 14.06 5.86 13.51
CA SER A 121 15.40 6.05 12.93
C SER A 121 16.23 4.76 12.83
N ASP A 122 16.10 3.86 13.80
CA ASP A 122 16.77 2.55 13.84
C ASP A 122 16.31 1.60 12.72
N VAL A 123 15.10 1.82 12.19
CA VAL A 123 14.52 1.05 11.09
C VAL A 123 15.10 1.47 9.74
N TRP A 124 15.57 2.71 9.57
CA TRP A 124 15.88 3.29 8.26
C TRP A 124 16.77 2.41 7.36
N HIS A 125 17.88 1.90 7.89
CA HIS A 125 18.82 1.08 7.10
C HIS A 125 18.32 -0.35 6.86
N THR A 126 17.34 -0.82 7.63
CA THR A 126 16.78 -2.17 7.54
C THR A 126 15.36 -2.21 6.96
N ARG A 127 14.77 -1.05 6.64
CA ARG A 127 13.35 -0.87 6.23
C ARG A 127 12.91 -1.79 5.09
N GLY A 128 13.77 -2.03 4.11
CA GLY A 128 13.49 -2.95 3.00
C GLY A 128 13.40 -4.41 3.45
N LYS A 129 14.37 -4.88 4.24
CA LYS A 129 14.40 -6.25 4.76
C LYS A 129 13.26 -6.51 5.75
N ARG A 130 12.98 -5.52 6.60
CA ARG A 130 11.82 -5.52 7.51
C ARG A 130 10.50 -5.59 6.75
N LEU A 131 10.38 -4.89 5.61
CA LEU A 131 9.20 -5.00 4.75
C LEU A 131 9.06 -6.40 4.13
N ASP A 132 10.15 -6.99 3.64
CA ASP A 132 10.13 -8.36 3.10
C ASP A 132 9.65 -9.37 4.14
N GLU A 133 10.17 -9.28 5.37
CA GLU A 133 9.76 -10.14 6.47
C GLU A 133 8.33 -9.90 6.92
N ALA A 134 7.90 -8.64 7.00
CA ALA A 134 6.54 -8.34 7.37
C ALA A 134 5.51 -8.88 6.38
N ILE A 135 5.81 -8.90 5.07
CA ILE A 135 4.92 -9.53 4.09
C ILE A 135 4.76 -11.03 4.40
N ARG A 136 5.83 -11.72 4.78
CA ARG A 136 5.75 -13.14 5.23
C ARG A 136 4.92 -13.27 6.51
N LEU A 137 5.13 -12.39 7.49
CA LEU A 137 4.34 -12.34 8.71
C LEU A 137 2.85 -12.13 8.40
N PHE A 138 2.50 -11.25 7.46
CA PHE A 138 1.11 -11.00 7.09
C PHE A 138 0.45 -12.24 6.51
N ARG A 139 1.13 -12.95 5.60
CA ARG A 139 0.63 -14.22 5.05
C ARG A 139 0.41 -15.26 6.14
N HIS A 140 1.34 -15.38 7.09
CA HIS A 140 1.23 -16.29 8.23
C HIS A 140 0.04 -15.95 9.14
N LEU A 141 -0.15 -14.67 9.48
CA LEU A 141 -1.26 -14.23 10.31
C LEU A 141 -2.62 -14.42 9.60
N TRP A 142 -2.69 -14.11 8.31
CA TRP A 142 -3.93 -14.21 7.53
C TRP A 142 -4.29 -15.64 7.10
N SER A 143 -3.37 -16.60 7.17
CA SER A 143 -3.69 -18.02 6.98
C SER A 143 -4.46 -18.62 8.18
N GLY A 144 -4.52 -17.90 9.30
CA GLY A 144 -5.10 -18.39 10.55
C GLY A 144 -4.16 -19.30 11.33
N SER A 145 -2.86 -19.29 11.01
CA SER A 145 -1.86 -20.01 11.80
C SER A 145 -1.88 -19.55 13.26
N GLY A 146 -2.12 -20.49 14.17
CA GLY A 146 -1.94 -20.29 15.61
C GLY A 146 -0.50 -20.50 16.09
N GLY A 147 0.35 -21.05 15.22
CA GLY A 147 1.72 -21.44 15.55
C GLY A 147 2.73 -20.29 15.47
N PRO A 148 3.99 -20.56 15.86
CA PRO A 148 5.03 -19.55 15.96
C PRO A 148 5.33 -18.90 14.61
N PHE A 149 5.80 -17.66 14.68
CA PHE A 149 6.46 -17.00 13.56
C PHE A 149 7.89 -16.69 13.97
N GLU A 150 8.86 -17.16 13.19
CA GLU A 150 10.29 -16.94 13.44
C GLU A 150 10.88 -16.11 12.30
N GLY A 151 11.21 -14.86 12.62
CA GLY A 151 11.84 -13.92 11.71
C GLY A 151 13.05 -13.24 12.36
N GLN A 152 13.84 -12.56 11.55
CA GLN A 152 15.00 -11.79 12.02
C GLN A 152 14.58 -10.54 12.81
N PHE A 153 13.45 -9.93 12.45
CA PHE A 153 12.95 -8.67 12.98
C PHE A 153 11.65 -8.83 13.77
N TYR A 154 10.84 -9.83 13.44
CA TYR A 154 9.57 -10.10 14.10
C TYR A 154 9.46 -11.58 14.44
N SER A 155 9.06 -11.87 15.67
CA SER A 155 8.81 -13.23 16.13
C SER A 155 7.75 -13.28 17.22
N TYR A 156 7.11 -14.45 17.36
CA TYR A 156 6.26 -14.81 18.49
C TYR A 156 6.12 -16.35 18.56
N ASP A 157 5.85 -16.88 19.76
CA ASP A 157 5.78 -18.34 19.99
C ASP A 157 4.38 -18.92 19.73
N GLU A 158 3.34 -18.26 20.25
CA GLU A 158 1.94 -18.63 20.04
C GLU A 158 1.10 -17.36 19.89
N GLY A 159 0.11 -17.38 19.00
CA GLY A 159 -0.74 -16.22 18.79
C GLY A 159 -1.98 -16.52 17.95
N TYR A 160 -3.12 -15.98 18.36
CA TYR A 160 -4.39 -16.12 17.65
C TYR A 160 -4.76 -14.81 16.97
N PHE A 161 -4.95 -14.86 15.65
CA PHE A 161 -5.25 -13.67 14.86
C PHE A 161 -6.69 -13.69 14.33
N GLY A 162 -7.51 -12.74 14.79
CA GLY A 162 -8.85 -12.52 14.27
C GLY A 162 -9.25 -11.03 14.22
N PRO A 163 -10.18 -10.62 13.33
CA PRO A 163 -10.78 -11.43 12.28
C PRO A 163 -9.75 -11.77 11.18
N LEU A 164 -9.97 -12.90 10.49
CA LEU A 164 -9.25 -13.20 9.26
C LEU A 164 -9.86 -12.38 8.10
N PRO A 165 -9.04 -11.90 7.15
CA PRO A 165 -9.57 -11.24 5.96
C PRO A 165 -10.47 -12.22 5.16
N PRO A 166 -11.61 -11.80 4.60
CA PRO A 166 -12.38 -12.61 3.66
C PRO A 166 -11.56 -13.16 2.49
N GLN A 167 -10.55 -12.42 2.00
CA GLN A 167 -9.62 -12.89 0.97
C GLN A 167 -8.55 -13.87 1.50
N GLY A 168 -8.50 -14.09 2.82
CA GLY A 168 -7.55 -14.99 3.50
C GLY A 168 -6.09 -14.61 3.28
N GLU A 169 -5.21 -15.61 3.28
CA GLU A 169 -3.80 -15.44 2.93
C GLU A 169 -3.58 -14.86 1.52
N ARG A 170 -4.62 -14.77 0.67
CA ARG A 170 -4.55 -14.23 -0.70
C ARG A 170 -4.90 -12.75 -0.79
N LEU A 171 -5.18 -12.05 0.31
CA LEU A 171 -5.39 -10.59 0.32
C LEU A 171 -4.31 -9.89 -0.52
N PRO A 172 -4.65 -9.19 -1.63
CA PRO A 172 -3.65 -8.71 -2.56
C PRO A 172 -2.71 -7.67 -1.93
N ILE A 173 -1.42 -7.89 -2.15
CA ILE A 173 -0.37 -6.95 -1.74
C ILE A 173 0.17 -6.27 -3.00
N LEU A 174 0.08 -4.94 -3.03
CA LEU A 174 0.75 -4.11 -4.01
C LEU A 174 2.08 -3.63 -3.44
N VAL A 175 3.16 -3.67 -4.22
CA VAL A 175 4.49 -3.23 -3.80
C VAL A 175 4.89 -2.02 -4.63
N GLY A 176 5.07 -0.88 -3.95
CA GLY A 176 5.55 0.36 -4.56
C GLY A 176 7.06 0.50 -4.53
N GLY A 177 7.63 1.05 -5.61
CA GLY A 177 9.05 1.44 -5.66
C GLY A 177 9.75 1.06 -6.97
N GLY A 178 10.82 1.77 -7.28
CA GLY A 178 11.59 1.60 -8.53
C GLY A 178 12.99 1.02 -8.36
N SER A 179 13.42 0.72 -7.13
CA SER A 179 14.73 0.09 -6.88
C SER A 179 14.71 -1.39 -7.20
N ASP A 180 15.89 -1.97 -7.44
CA ASP A 180 16.01 -3.40 -7.72
C ASP A 180 15.39 -4.29 -6.63
N ALA A 181 15.66 -3.93 -5.37
CA ALA A 181 15.08 -4.61 -4.22
C ALA A 181 13.54 -4.49 -4.18
N ALA A 182 12.96 -3.38 -4.64
CA ALA A 182 11.50 -3.23 -4.74
C ALA A 182 10.92 -4.10 -5.85
N LEU A 183 11.57 -4.17 -7.02
CA LEU A 183 11.15 -5.05 -8.12
C LEU A 183 11.21 -6.52 -7.71
N LYS A 184 12.31 -6.95 -7.08
CA LYS A 184 12.45 -8.31 -6.56
C LYS A 184 11.40 -8.62 -5.49
N ARG A 185 11.10 -7.70 -4.57
CA ARG A 185 10.04 -7.86 -3.57
C ARG A 185 8.66 -8.00 -4.23
N ALA A 186 8.34 -7.14 -5.20
CA ALA A 186 7.08 -7.22 -5.92
C ALA A 186 6.95 -8.57 -6.66
N ALA A 187 8.02 -9.00 -7.32
CA ALA A 187 8.08 -10.26 -8.05
C ALA A 187 7.90 -11.52 -7.17
N THR A 188 8.51 -11.50 -5.98
CA THR A 188 8.64 -12.71 -5.14
C THR A 188 7.68 -12.75 -3.96
N LEU A 189 7.13 -11.61 -3.53
CA LEU A 189 6.24 -11.49 -2.36
C LEU A 189 4.91 -10.79 -2.69
N GLY A 190 4.90 -9.86 -3.64
CA GLY A 190 3.73 -9.06 -4.03
C GLY A 190 2.84 -9.68 -5.12
N ASN A 191 1.64 -9.12 -5.28
CA ASN A 191 0.69 -9.46 -6.34
C ASN A 191 0.72 -8.41 -7.47
N VAL A 192 1.00 -7.15 -7.11
CA VAL A 192 1.06 -6.02 -8.03
C VAL A 192 2.36 -5.25 -7.79
N TRP A 193 3.02 -4.80 -8.85
CA TRP A 193 4.05 -3.76 -8.77
C TRP A 193 3.46 -2.43 -9.17
N GLN A 194 3.70 -1.38 -8.36
CA GLN A 194 3.34 -0.01 -8.72
C GLN A 194 4.59 0.83 -8.97
N SER A 195 4.76 1.26 -10.21
CA SER A 195 5.71 2.31 -10.57
C SER A 195 5.15 3.69 -10.24
N THR A 196 6.02 4.68 -10.06
CA THR A 196 5.62 6.07 -9.84
C THR A 196 6.47 6.97 -10.73
N GLY A 197 5.82 7.74 -11.61
CA GLY A 197 6.47 8.81 -12.38
C GLY A 197 7.54 8.35 -13.38
N LEU A 198 7.40 7.13 -13.91
CA LEU A 198 8.28 6.63 -14.99
C LEU A 198 7.72 6.99 -16.36
N GLN A 199 8.60 7.30 -17.30
CA GLN A 199 8.24 7.34 -18.72
C GLN A 199 7.99 5.92 -19.26
N PRO A 200 7.27 5.77 -20.39
CA PRO A 200 6.94 4.45 -20.95
C PRO A 200 8.14 3.52 -21.15
N ASP A 201 9.25 4.04 -21.68
CA ASP A 201 10.46 3.24 -21.93
C ASP A 201 11.13 2.77 -20.63
N GLU A 202 11.20 3.66 -19.63
CA GLU A 202 11.73 3.32 -18.30
C GLU A 202 10.85 2.29 -17.58
N PHE A 203 9.54 2.40 -17.76
CA PHE A 203 8.58 1.42 -17.24
C PHE A 203 8.79 0.05 -17.89
N ALA A 204 8.96 0.00 -19.22
CA ALA A 204 9.19 -1.24 -19.95
C ALA A 204 10.45 -1.97 -19.46
N VAL A 205 11.56 -1.25 -19.30
CA VAL A 205 12.82 -1.81 -18.78
C VAL A 205 12.65 -2.40 -17.38
N LYS A 206 11.98 -1.67 -16.47
CA LYS A 206 11.76 -2.18 -15.10
C LYS A 206 10.76 -3.33 -15.05
N ALA A 207 9.74 -3.32 -15.92
CA ALA A 207 8.78 -4.41 -16.04
C ALA A 207 9.45 -5.71 -16.51
N GLU A 208 10.36 -5.64 -17.48
CA GLU A 208 11.15 -6.80 -17.93
C GLU A 208 12.02 -7.34 -16.80
N ARG A 209 12.74 -6.45 -16.09
CA ARG A 209 13.57 -6.83 -14.94
C ARG A 209 12.73 -7.51 -13.84
N LEU A 210 11.54 -6.99 -13.55
CA LEU A 210 10.62 -7.60 -12.59
C LEU A 210 10.19 -9.01 -13.03
N ARG A 211 9.84 -9.19 -14.32
CA ARG A 211 9.48 -10.51 -14.85
C ARG A 211 10.62 -11.51 -14.70
N GLY A 212 11.87 -11.06 -14.88
CA GLY A 212 13.07 -11.86 -14.61
C GLY A 212 13.14 -12.38 -13.17
N TYR A 213 12.71 -11.60 -12.17
CA TYR A 213 12.66 -12.05 -10.77
C TYR A 213 11.46 -12.94 -10.44
N ALA A 214 10.36 -12.86 -11.20
CA ALA A 214 9.11 -13.51 -10.84
C ALA A 214 9.14 -15.04 -11.05
N ASN A 215 10.07 -15.56 -11.87
CA ASN A 215 10.28 -16.99 -12.11
C ASN A 215 8.98 -17.77 -12.38
N GLY A 216 8.14 -17.27 -13.28
CA GLY A 216 6.85 -17.87 -13.65
C GLY A 216 5.66 -17.48 -12.77
N ARG A 217 5.86 -16.77 -11.64
CA ARG A 217 4.77 -16.18 -10.87
C ARG A 217 4.15 -15.01 -11.65
N ARG A 218 2.82 -14.97 -11.73
CA ARG A 218 2.09 -13.82 -12.28
C ARG A 218 2.14 -12.65 -11.28
N VAL A 219 2.60 -11.50 -11.76
CA VAL A 219 2.56 -10.22 -11.05
C VAL A 219 1.99 -9.16 -11.97
N GLU A 220 0.98 -8.45 -11.50
CA GLU A 220 0.35 -7.37 -12.25
C GLU A 220 1.24 -6.13 -12.27
N LEU A 221 1.23 -5.44 -13.39
CA LEU A 221 2.03 -4.23 -13.60
C LEU A 221 1.12 -3.02 -13.53
N GLY A 222 1.34 -2.16 -12.53
CA GLY A 222 0.63 -0.91 -12.33
C GLY A 222 1.56 0.29 -12.48
N ALA A 223 1.03 1.37 -13.03
CA ALA A 223 1.73 2.64 -13.15
C ALA A 223 0.90 3.76 -12.52
N ARG A 224 1.49 4.47 -11.55
CA ARG A 224 0.94 5.72 -11.03
C ARG A 224 1.48 6.86 -11.88
N THR A 225 0.60 7.45 -12.68
CA THR A 225 0.88 8.61 -13.53
C THR A 225 -0.07 9.75 -13.20
N SER A 226 0.26 10.96 -13.66
CA SER A 226 -0.65 12.11 -13.63
C SER A 226 -1.19 12.31 -15.03
N LEU A 227 -2.51 12.42 -15.16
CA LEU A 227 -3.13 12.97 -16.35
C LEU A 227 -2.99 14.49 -16.24
N ILE A 228 -2.01 15.05 -16.93
CA ILE A 228 -2.03 16.49 -17.23
C ILE A 228 -2.99 16.61 -18.40
N GLY A 229 -4.21 17.08 -18.15
CA GLY A 229 -5.06 17.54 -19.24
C GLY A 229 -4.39 18.77 -19.85
N ASP A 230 -4.49 18.93 -21.17
CA ASP A 230 -4.20 20.21 -21.78
C ASP A 230 -5.06 21.26 -21.06
N SER A 231 -4.40 22.28 -20.51
CA SER A 231 -5.09 23.44 -19.98
C SER A 231 -5.61 24.24 -21.17
N ASP A 232 -6.78 23.86 -21.67
CA ASP A 232 -7.59 24.71 -22.55
C ASP A 232 -8.07 25.96 -21.78
#